data_AF-A0A564L5F9-F1
#
_entry.id   AF-A0A564L5F9-F1
#
_cell.length_a   1.000
_cell.length_b   1.000
_cell.length_c   1.000
_cell.angle_alpha   90.00
_cell.angle_beta   90.00
_cell.angle_gamma   90.00
#
_symmetry.space_group_name_H-M   'P 1'
#
loop_
_entity.id
_entity.type
_entity.pdbx_description
1 polymer ?
#
loop_
_entity_poly.entity_id
_entity_poly.type
_entity_poly.pdbx_seq_one_letter_code
_entity_poly.pdbx_strand_id
1 'polypeptide(L)'
;MLRDFLLVEKEDRLVEQQCASDDKINATDVTEWIIINSNGDKKGRVALFNQFTTRRSYCVNYRITQFDNSGRVVVDRLADSI
;
A
#
# COMPACT_ATOMS: atom_id res chain seq x y z
N MET A 1 5.22 18.13 14.47
CA MET A 1 5.04 18.67 13.11
C MET A 1 4.39 17.57 12.29
N LEU A 2 3.17 17.77 11.79
CA LEU A 2 2.52 16.83 10.87
C LEU A 2 3.42 16.76 9.64
N ARG A 3 4.04 15.61 9.37
CA ARG A 3 4.72 15.42 8.09
C ARG A 3 3.65 14.97 7.11
N ASP A 4 3.45 15.73 6.04
CA ASP A 4 2.53 15.37 4.96
C ASP A 4 3.01 14.17 4.13
N PHE A 5 4.17 13.61 4.50
CA PHE A 5 4.81 12.49 3.83
C PHE A 5 5.41 11.52 4.85
N LEU A 6 5.36 10.22 4.52
CA LEU A 6 6.06 9.19 5.28
C LEU A 6 7.49 9.08 4.76
N LEU A 7 8.48 9.38 5.61
CA LEU A 7 9.89 9.20 5.27
C LEU A 7 10.22 7.70 5.25
N VAL A 8 10.57 7.20 4.07
CA VAL A 8 11.08 5.83 3.87
C VAL A 8 12.60 5.91 3.72
N GLU A 9 13.30 5.20 4.59
CA GLU A 9 14.76 5.11 4.62
C GLU A 9 15.23 3.84 3.91
N LYS A 10 16.52 3.78 3.55
CA LYS A 10 17.08 2.66 2.79
C LYS A 10 17.05 1.35 3.58
N GLU A 11 17.12 1.45 4.90
CA GLU A 11 17.12 0.36 5.84
C GLU A 11 15.71 -0.17 6.12
N ASP A 12 14.67 0.59 5.74
CA ASP A 12 13.29 0.17 5.86
C ASP A 12 13.01 -1.01 4.94
N ARG A 13 12.15 -1.91 5.40
CA ARG A 13 11.78 -3.12 4.67
C ARG A 13 10.29 -3.17 4.42
N LEU A 14 9.92 -3.64 3.24
CA LEU A 14 8.54 -4.03 2.93
C LEU A 14 8.34 -5.48 3.33
N VAL A 15 7.38 -5.72 4.22
CA VAL A 15 6.96 -7.06 4.62
C VAL A 15 5.56 -7.30 4.07
N GLU A 16 5.46 -8.21 3.10
CA GLU A 16 4.20 -8.58 2.49
C GLU A 16 3.26 -9.16 3.54
N GLN A 17 2.03 -8.65 3.56
CA GLN A 17 0.97 -9.25 4.36
C GLN A 17 0.33 -10.34 3.52
N GLN A 18 0.41 -11.59 3.98
CA GLN A 18 -0.46 -12.61 3.43
C GLN A 18 -1.90 -12.17 3.72
N CYS A 19 -2.65 -11.83 2.67
CA CYS A 19 -4.09 -11.70 2.80
C CYS A 19 -4.61 -13.07 3.22
N ALA A 20 -4.95 -13.21 4.51
CA ALA A 20 -5.81 -14.27 4.98
C ALA A 20 -7.14 -14.09 4.25
N SER A 21 -7.27 -14.77 3.12
CA SER A 21 -8.54 -14.96 2.43
C SER A 21 -9.39 -15.90 3.29
N ASP A 22 -9.76 -15.47 4.49
CA ASP A 22 -10.88 -16.02 5.23
C ASP A 22 -12.15 -15.35 4.67
N ASP A 23 -12.93 -16.15 3.95
CA ASP A 23 -14.38 -16.01 3.77
C ASP A 23 -14.96 -14.81 3.01
N LYS A 24 -14.23 -14.22 2.05
CA LYS A 24 -14.87 -13.34 1.06
C LYS A 24 -14.56 -13.76 -0.37
N ILE A 25 -15.57 -14.35 -0.99
CA ILE A 25 -15.73 -14.71 -2.42
C ILE A 25 -15.48 -13.53 -3.40
N ASN A 26 -15.10 -12.35 -2.91
CA ASN A 26 -14.74 -11.16 -3.68
C ASN A 26 -13.38 -10.57 -3.22
N ALA A 27 -12.41 -11.43 -2.88
CA ALA A 27 -11.03 -11.03 -2.63
C ALA A 27 -10.46 -10.42 -3.91
N THR A 28 -10.64 -9.12 -4.05
CA THR A 28 -10.04 -8.32 -5.10
C THR A 28 -8.55 -8.34 -4.79
N ASP A 29 -7.73 -8.90 -5.69
CA ASP A 29 -6.25 -9.01 -5.65
C ASP A 29 -5.52 -7.70 -5.30
N VAL A 30 -5.62 -7.25 -4.06
CA VAL A 30 -4.86 -6.13 -3.52
C VAL A 30 -3.68 -6.73 -2.79
N THR A 31 -2.48 -6.38 -3.22
CA THR A 31 -1.26 -6.78 -2.52
C THR A 31 -0.89 -5.68 -1.53
N GLU A 32 -0.75 -6.04 -0.25
CA GLU A 32 -0.40 -5.09 0.80
C GLU A 32 0.95 -5.44 1.45
N TRP A 33 1.74 -4.40 1.74
CA TRP A 33 2.99 -4.50 2.47
C TRP A 33 3.00 -3.55 3.66
N ILE A 34 3.60 -3.98 4.76
CA ILE A 34 3.92 -3.11 5.90
C ILE A 34 5.34 -2.58 5.72
N ILE A 35 5.52 -1.27 5.93
CA ILE A 35 6.84 -0.64 6.00
C ILE A 35 7.33 -0.77 7.44
N ILE A 36 8.41 -1.51 7.63
CA ILE A 36 9.07 -1.72 8.93
C ILE A 36 10.41 -1.01 8.93
N ASN A 37 10.70 -0.25 9.99
CA ASN A 37 11.99 0.42 10.14
C ASN A 37 13.10 -0.54 10.59
N SER A 38 14.33 -0.04 10.65
CA SER A 38 15.49 -0.80 11.14
C SER A 38 15.32 -1.34 12.57
N ASN A 39 14.48 -0.70 13.38
CA ASN A 39 14.21 -1.06 14.78
C ASN A 39 13.08 -2.09 14.92
N GLY A 40 12.40 -2.43 13.82
CA GLY A 40 11.23 -3.33 13.84
C GLY A 40 9.88 -2.63 14.00
N ASP A 41 9.84 -1.29 14.10
CA ASP A 41 8.59 -0.54 14.24
C ASP A 41 7.88 -0.37 12.89
N LYS A 42 6.55 -0.44 12.93
CA LYS A 42 5.70 -0.09 11.80
C LYS A 42 5.73 1.41 11.53
N LYS A 43 6.23 1.79 10.36
CA LYS A 43 6.18 3.17 9.83
C LYS A 43 4.88 3.46 9.09
N GLY A 44 4.34 2.46 8.40
CA GLY A 44 3.14 2.62 7.57
C GLY A 44 2.86 1.36 6.77
N ARG A 45 2.07 1.50 5.71
CA ARG A 45 1.79 0.41 4.77
C ARG A 45 1.64 0.92 3.34
N VAL A 46 1.86 0.04 2.37
CA VAL A 46 1.65 0.29 0.94
C VAL A 46 0.65 -0.74 0.43
N ALA A 47 -0.33 -0.29 -0.35
CA ALA A 47 -1.26 -1.15 -1.06
C ALA A 47 -1.10 -0.96 -2.57
N LEU A 48 -0.98 -2.06 -3.29
CA LEU A 48 -1.02 -2.10 -4.74
C LEU A 48 -2.38 -2.65 -5.19
N PHE A 49 -3.10 -1.83 -5.94
CA PHE A 49 -4.32 -2.21 -6.63
C PHE A 49 -3.98 -2.44 -8.10
N ASN A 50 -4.42 -3.55 -8.67
CA ASN A 50 -4.28 -3.88 -10.09
C ASN A 50 -5.53 -3.47 -10.88
N GLN A 51 -5.58 -3.74 -12.19
CA GLN A 51 -6.68 -3.32 -13.06
C GLN A 51 -8.04 -3.92 -12.67
N PHE A 52 -8.05 -5.06 -11.98
CA PHE A 52 -9.25 -5.74 -11.52
C PHE A 52 -9.74 -5.18 -10.18
N THR A 53 -8.86 -4.57 -9.39
CA THR A 53 -9.15 -4.00 -8.06
C THR A 53 -9.20 -2.47 -8.02
N THR A 54 -8.64 -1.81 -9.04
CA THR A 54 -8.67 -0.37 -9.22
C THR A 54 -10.07 0.07 -9.64
N ARG A 55 -10.54 1.26 -9.19
CA ARG A 55 -11.85 1.78 -9.63
C ARG A 55 -11.88 1.81 -11.16
N ARG A 56 -12.95 1.24 -11.75
CA ARG A 56 -13.20 1.20 -13.21
C ARG A 56 -13.15 2.57 -13.92
N SER A 57 -13.15 3.67 -13.16
CA SER A 57 -13.05 5.04 -13.67
C SER A 57 -11.62 5.51 -13.95
N TYR A 58 -10.58 4.79 -13.48
CA TYR A 58 -9.20 5.14 -13.78
C TYR A 58 -8.77 4.46 -15.08
N CYS A 59 -8.21 5.22 -16.02
CA CYS A 59 -7.71 4.71 -17.29
C CYS A 59 -6.30 4.10 -17.19
N VAL A 60 -5.95 3.54 -16.01
CA VAL A 60 -4.63 2.98 -15.73
C VAL A 60 -4.74 1.58 -15.13
N ASN A 61 -3.67 0.79 -15.25
CA ASN A 61 -3.65 -0.60 -14.79
C ASN A 61 -3.39 -0.75 -13.30
N TYR A 62 -2.74 0.23 -12.66
CA TYR A 62 -2.32 0.12 -11.27
C TYR A 62 -2.57 1.40 -10.48
N ARG A 63 -2.86 1.23 -9.20
CA ARG A 63 -2.87 2.29 -8.20
C ARG A 63 -2.01 1.88 -7.02
N ILE A 64 -1.12 2.75 -6.61
CA ILE A 64 -0.23 2.57 -5.46
C ILE A 64 -0.66 3.58 -4.41
N THR A 65 -1.09 3.10 -3.26
CA THR A 65 -1.49 3.97 -2.13
C THR A 65 -0.61 3.67 -0.93
N GLN A 66 -0.01 4.72 -0.36
CA GLN A 66 0.77 4.63 0.87
C GLN A 66 0.01 5.29 2.01
N PHE A 67 0.05 4.61 3.17
CA PHE A 67 -0.58 5.06 4.39
C PHE A 67 0.47 5.28 5.48
N ASP A 68 0.29 6.34 6.26
CA ASP A 68 1.04 6.52 7.49
C ASP A 68 0.59 5.52 8.58
N ASN A 69 1.26 5.54 9.73
CA ASN A 69 0.91 4.65 10.85
C ASN A 69 -0.47 4.96 11.47
N SER A 70 -1.04 6.14 11.20
CA SER A 70 -2.39 6.54 11.62
C SER A 70 -3.47 6.11 10.62
N GLY A 71 -3.09 5.48 9.50
CA GLY A 71 -3.99 5.04 8.44
C GLY A 71 -4.39 6.15 7.46
N ARG A 72 -3.75 7.33 7.51
CA ARG A 72 -4.01 8.42 6.55
C ARG A 72 -3.25 8.16 5.26
N VAL A 73 -3.88 8.46 4.12
CA VAL A 73 -3.22 8.39 2.82
C VAL A 73 -2.21 9.53 2.71
N VAL A 74 -0.95 9.18 2.47
CA VAL A 74 0.16 10.13 2.27
C VAL A 74 0.69 10.12 0.84
N VAL A 75 0.45 9.04 0.09
CA VAL A 75 0.72 8.96 -1.35
C VAL A 75 -0.42 8.25 -2.02
N ASP A 76 -0.88 8.78 -3.15
CA ASP A 76 -1.83 8.13 -4.03
C ASP A 76 -1.40 8.31 -5.48
N ARG A 77 -0.96 7.23 -6.12
CA ARG A 77 -0.38 7.27 -7.46
C ARG A 77 -1.07 6.30 -8.41
N LEU A 78 -1.40 6.79 -9.59
CA LEU A 78 -1.88 6.01 -10.72
C LEU A 78 -0.70 5.65 -11.63
N ALA A 79 -0.65 4.43 -12.14
CA ALA A 79 0.43 3.94 -13.00
C ALA A 79 -0.06 2.92 -14.03
N ASP A 80 0.42 3.02 -15.27
CA ASP A 80 0.11 2.06 -16.33
C ASP A 80 0.97 0.79 -16.27
N SER A 81 2.12 0.88 -15.61
CA SER A 81 3.10 -0.20 -15.39
C SER A 81 3.78 -0.04 -14.03
N ILE A 82 4.33 -1.14 -13.50
CA ILE A 82 5.08 -1.22 -12.23
C ILE A 82 6.57 -1.29 -12.53
#